data_AF-A0A947ZBM8-F1
#
_entry.id   AF-A0A947ZBM8-F1
#
_cell.length_a   1.000
_cell.length_b   1.000
_cell.length_c   1.000
_cell.angle_alpha   90.00
_cell.angle_beta   90.00
_cell.angle_gamma   90.00
#
_symmetry.space_group_name_H-M   'P 1'
#
loop_
_entity.id
_entity.type
_entity.pdbx_description
1 polymer ?
#
loop_
_entity_poly.entity_id
_entity_poly.type
_entity_poly.pdbx_seq_one_letter_code
_entity_poly.pdbx_strand_id
1 'polypeptide(L)'
;MFSFVFFTACGGESSTDKYPIMPAPVIGGYSGNDISDHDCSIVLLDVGRRTNGMGGYIDDGHSYIWFGTLDVAQTALSGGGTPKIAFHSGLAGEWYEASCLPVEGARSGFQRCEFELGGYLPGPGMSGTALSRSIVELIPFIHLSNGDRLFDHNRNGGDFDNYLLTLDNNWSIASEPLICSLVETNPAFDAEEARPAAVLNFNGDYTTTVSGNLVEGGTVEINYVLDRLATCRGTHNGYPAWDLRAFARFLPGGEVVEGSVRDFVSNMGTPTTESFAVPVSFNVPAGARTMEVWFWNSTLGGAECQDWDSNNGDNYAFPVMSGPGWMGNYFLNISRASSVPCADGSSLGDSFDYGTWARQRAIAGNVCFEVWQEGITDQGNPDLWQILDVRVWYRFNGEDFQDEYVDFVDYKGNNARYAFNIAALDPFRPYNCPEMETEEVTYVSGEVFETAQMEFLFTVNGVMAGPESGTWFTGTFEDYADNTFRDTSCP
;
A
#
# COMPACT_ATOMS: atom_id res chain seq x y z
N MET A 1 6.84 42.41 60.28
CA MET A 1 5.56 42.51 59.55
C MET A 1 5.52 41.30 58.62
N PHE A 2 4.99 40.17 59.11
CA PHE A 2 4.88 38.92 58.35
C PHE A 2 3.49 38.90 57.71
N SER A 3 3.45 38.95 56.38
CA SER A 3 2.21 38.84 55.61
C SER A 3 1.89 37.36 55.45
N PHE A 4 0.85 36.89 56.14
CA PHE A 4 0.26 35.57 55.92
C PHE A 4 -0.66 35.66 54.70
N VAL A 5 -0.32 34.94 53.63
CA VAL A 5 -1.22 34.71 52.50
C VAL A 5 -2.10 33.51 52.85
N PHE A 6 -3.39 33.76 53.11
CA PHE A 6 -4.39 32.71 53.22
C PHE A 6 -4.74 32.23 51.80
N PHE A 7 -4.38 30.99 51.47
CA PHE A 7 -5.00 30.28 50.34
C PHE A 7 -6.37 29.79 50.80
N THR A 8 -7.42 30.46 50.35
CA THR A 8 -8.79 29.95 50.41
C THR A 8 -8.92 28.87 49.34
N ALA A 9 -8.94 27.61 49.75
CA ALA A 9 -9.36 26.50 48.89
C ALA A 9 -10.86 26.64 48.65
N CYS A 10 -11.26 27.13 47.48
CA CYS A 10 -12.64 27.04 47.02
C CYS A 10 -12.93 25.55 46.79
N GLY A 11 -13.79 24.96 47.63
CA GLY A 11 -14.46 23.70 47.30
C GLY A 11 -15.40 23.97 46.14
N GLY A 12 -14.90 23.79 44.91
CA GLY A 12 -15.76 23.72 43.74
C GLY A 12 -16.62 22.47 43.86
N GLU A 13 -17.93 22.63 43.81
CA GLU A 13 -18.85 21.52 43.57
C GLU A 13 -18.35 20.78 42.33
N SER A 14 -18.09 19.47 42.43
CA SER A 14 -17.78 18.63 41.28
C SER A 14 -19.03 18.57 40.41
N SER A 15 -19.19 19.49 39.47
CA SER A 15 -20.32 19.42 38.55
C SER A 15 -20.14 18.17 37.69
N THR A 16 -21.12 17.27 37.77
CA THR A 16 -21.26 16.09 36.90
C THR A 16 -21.49 16.49 35.43
N ASP A 17 -21.55 17.78 35.12
CA ASP A 17 -21.83 18.35 33.79
C ASP A 17 -20.55 18.65 32.99
N LYS A 18 -19.41 17.98 33.29
CA LYS A 18 -18.13 18.22 32.58
C LYS A 18 -18.19 17.83 31.09
N TYR A 19 -19.04 16.87 30.73
CA TYR A 19 -19.12 16.31 29.39
C TYR A 19 -20.54 16.46 28.83
N PRO A 20 -20.76 17.24 27.76
CA PRO A 20 -22.07 17.39 27.15
C PRO A 20 -22.49 16.09 26.44
N ILE A 21 -23.79 15.81 26.47
CA ILE A 21 -24.39 14.69 25.73
C ILE A 21 -24.35 15.01 24.23
N MET A 22 -23.99 14.01 23.44
CA MET A 22 -23.99 14.06 21.97
C MET A 22 -24.86 12.96 21.37
N PRO A 23 -25.39 13.13 20.15
CA PRO A 23 -25.96 12.02 19.40
C PRO A 23 -24.91 10.94 19.13
N ALA A 24 -25.34 9.68 19.13
CA ALA A 24 -24.49 8.56 18.73
C ALA A 24 -23.87 8.80 17.33
N PRO A 25 -22.69 8.23 17.03
CA PRO A 25 -22.17 8.19 15.68
C PRO A 25 -23.16 7.49 14.74
N VAL A 26 -23.49 8.12 13.60
CA VAL A 26 -24.42 7.61 12.58
C VAL A 26 -23.75 7.69 11.20
N ILE A 27 -22.73 6.86 11.00
CA ILE A 27 -21.98 6.80 9.75
C ILE A 27 -22.86 6.22 8.64
N GLY A 28 -22.93 6.90 7.48
CA GLY A 28 -23.75 6.46 6.34
C GLY A 28 -25.27 6.48 6.54
N GLY A 29 -25.78 7.09 7.61
CA GLY A 29 -27.23 7.21 7.85
C GLY A 29 -27.89 8.25 6.94
N TYR A 30 -29.17 8.02 6.58
CA TYR A 30 -29.95 8.87 5.66
C TYR A 30 -30.11 10.34 6.11
N SER A 31 -29.78 10.66 7.37
CA SER A 31 -29.92 11.99 7.96
C SER A 31 -28.63 12.55 8.59
N GLY A 32 -27.52 11.81 8.52
CA GLY A 32 -26.25 12.19 9.16
C GLY A 32 -25.13 12.27 8.14
N ASN A 33 -24.31 13.32 8.23
CA ASN A 33 -23.10 13.49 7.43
C ASN A 33 -21.86 13.01 8.21
N ASP A 34 -22.01 11.95 9.01
CA ASP A 34 -20.87 11.36 9.70
C ASP A 34 -20.08 10.50 8.71
N ILE A 35 -18.77 10.70 8.68
CA ILE A 35 -17.84 10.09 7.73
C ILE A 35 -16.75 9.36 8.52
N SER A 36 -16.29 8.23 8.00
CA SER A 36 -15.12 7.51 8.52
C SER A 36 -13.83 8.07 7.90
N ASP A 37 -12.86 8.39 8.76
CA ASP A 37 -11.51 8.79 8.40
C ASP A 37 -10.62 7.57 8.21
N HIS A 38 -10.29 7.30 6.95
CA HIS A 38 -9.24 6.38 6.54
C HIS A 38 -8.03 7.13 5.93
N ASP A 39 -8.10 8.46 5.91
CA ASP A 39 -7.13 9.36 5.29
C ASP A 39 -6.23 10.02 6.34
N CYS A 40 -6.20 9.49 7.57
CA CYS A 40 -5.33 9.96 8.65
C CYS A 40 -5.52 11.44 9.02
N SER A 41 -6.73 11.98 8.88
CA SER A 41 -7.07 13.34 9.31
C SER A 41 -7.08 13.47 10.85
N ILE A 42 -7.47 12.41 11.56
CA ILE A 42 -7.43 12.30 13.02
C ILE A 42 -7.10 10.88 13.45
N VAL A 43 -6.16 10.75 14.40
CA VAL A 43 -5.59 9.45 14.74
C VAL A 43 -5.47 9.30 16.25
N LEU A 44 -6.13 8.28 16.83
CA LEU A 44 -5.87 7.88 18.21
C LEU A 44 -4.46 7.29 18.32
N LEU A 45 -3.62 7.89 19.16
CA LEU A 45 -2.30 7.35 19.45
C LEU A 45 -2.39 6.38 20.62
N ASP A 46 -2.88 6.82 21.76
CA ASP A 46 -3.01 5.99 22.96
C ASP A 46 -4.13 6.48 23.86
N VAL A 47 -4.61 5.58 24.71
CA VAL A 47 -5.49 5.93 25.83
C VAL A 47 -5.34 4.91 26.95
N GLY A 48 -5.34 5.37 28.20
CA GLY A 48 -5.27 4.48 29.35
C GLY A 48 -5.46 5.21 30.68
N ARG A 49 -5.50 4.43 31.77
CA ARG A 49 -5.56 4.98 33.13
C ARG A 49 -4.16 5.27 33.65
N ARG A 50 -3.97 6.42 34.30
CA ARG A 50 -2.73 6.77 35.00
C ARG A 50 -2.80 6.32 36.45
N THR A 51 -1.68 5.86 37.01
CA THR A 51 -1.60 5.48 38.43
C THR A 51 -1.63 6.72 39.32
N ASN A 52 -2.25 6.60 40.50
CA ASN A 52 -2.23 7.65 41.52
C ASN A 52 -0.98 7.59 42.45
N GLY A 53 -0.04 6.67 42.17
CA GLY A 53 1.18 6.48 42.97
C GLY A 53 0.99 5.72 44.30
N MET A 54 -0.24 5.32 44.65
CA MET A 54 -0.58 4.61 45.89
C MET A 54 -1.15 3.21 45.63
N GLY A 55 -0.83 2.61 44.48
CA GLY A 55 -1.33 1.28 44.10
C GLY A 55 -2.74 1.28 43.51
N GLY A 56 -3.28 2.45 43.13
CA GLY A 56 -4.53 2.59 42.40
C GLY A 56 -4.36 3.46 41.14
N TYR A 57 -5.50 3.86 40.59
CA TYR A 57 -5.60 4.78 39.44
C TYR A 57 -6.16 6.13 39.88
N ILE A 58 -5.97 7.16 39.06
CA ILE A 58 -6.60 8.46 39.28
C ILE A 58 -8.12 8.30 39.08
N ASP A 59 -8.91 8.89 39.98
CA ASP A 59 -10.37 8.87 39.97
C ASP A 59 -10.94 10.22 40.47
N ASP A 60 -12.19 10.50 40.16
CA ASP A 60 -12.93 11.70 40.60
C ASP A 60 -13.89 11.41 41.79
N GLY A 61 -13.71 10.26 42.46
CA GLY A 61 -14.63 9.75 43.48
C GLY A 61 -15.81 8.93 42.93
N HIS A 62 -16.10 9.01 41.64
CA HIS A 62 -17.21 8.30 40.99
C HIS A 62 -16.74 7.36 39.87
N SER A 63 -15.78 7.80 39.07
CA SER A 63 -15.24 7.14 37.89
C SER A 63 -13.71 7.18 37.89
N TYR A 64 -13.07 6.19 37.27
CA TYR A 64 -11.65 6.33 36.95
C TYR A 64 -11.46 7.41 35.88
N ILE A 65 -10.26 7.97 35.82
CA ILE A 65 -9.89 8.95 34.78
C ILE A 65 -8.97 8.29 33.76
N TRP A 66 -9.37 8.38 32.49
CA TRP A 66 -8.58 7.98 31.34
C TRP A 66 -7.94 9.19 30.69
N PHE A 67 -6.69 9.03 30.29
CA PHE A 67 -5.93 10.02 29.55
C PHE A 67 -5.52 9.40 28.24
N GLY A 68 -5.54 10.19 27.17
CA GLY A 68 -5.06 9.74 25.87
C GLY A 68 -4.50 10.88 25.06
N THR A 69 -3.84 10.49 23.97
CA THR A 69 -3.27 11.43 23.01
C THR A 69 -3.75 11.10 21.61
N LEU A 70 -3.90 12.14 20.80
CA LEU A 70 -4.27 12.01 19.40
C LEU A 70 -3.48 13.01 18.56
N ASP A 71 -3.27 12.67 17.30
CA ASP A 71 -2.70 13.56 16.29
C ASP A 71 -3.81 13.96 15.30
N VAL A 72 -3.88 15.25 14.96
CA VAL A 72 -4.84 15.81 13.99
C VAL A 72 -4.10 16.52 12.87
N ALA A 73 -4.44 16.23 11.63
CA ALA A 73 -3.82 16.86 10.48
C ALA A 73 -4.01 18.40 10.54
N GLN A 74 -2.94 19.15 10.31
CA GLN A 74 -3.00 20.62 10.31
C GLN A 74 -3.93 21.16 9.21
N THR A 75 -4.11 20.41 8.13
CA THR A 75 -5.08 20.71 7.06
C THR A 75 -6.52 20.69 7.59
N ALA A 76 -6.89 19.69 8.39
CA ALA A 76 -8.22 19.61 9.01
C ALA A 76 -8.45 20.76 10.01
N LEU A 77 -7.44 21.11 10.81
CA LEU A 77 -7.51 22.23 11.75
C LEU A 77 -7.61 23.59 11.04
N SER A 78 -6.82 23.80 9.99
CA SER A 78 -6.87 25.05 9.22
C SER A 78 -8.18 25.23 8.45
N GLY A 79 -8.89 24.12 8.14
CA GLY A 79 -10.28 24.13 7.66
C GLY A 79 -11.34 24.46 8.73
N GLY A 80 -10.93 24.78 9.96
CA GLY A 80 -11.82 25.06 11.09
C GLY A 80 -12.27 23.82 11.87
N GLY A 81 -11.65 22.67 11.61
CA GLY A 81 -11.91 21.43 12.32
C GLY A 81 -11.58 21.53 13.81
N THR A 82 -12.43 20.98 14.67
CA THR A 82 -12.18 20.91 16.13
C THR A 82 -12.15 19.45 16.60
N PRO A 83 -11.00 18.94 17.08
CA PRO A 83 -10.90 17.54 17.51
C PRO A 83 -11.58 17.30 18.85
N LYS A 84 -12.30 16.18 18.93
CA LYS A 84 -13.11 15.73 20.06
C LYS A 84 -13.00 14.21 20.21
N ILE A 85 -13.45 13.71 21.35
CA ILE A 85 -13.57 12.27 21.62
C ILE A 85 -15.00 12.00 22.03
N ALA A 86 -15.68 11.13 21.28
CA ALA A 86 -16.98 10.59 21.67
C ALA A 86 -16.72 9.37 22.56
N PHE A 87 -17.45 9.24 23.67
CA PHE A 87 -17.34 8.07 24.52
C PHE A 87 -18.66 7.71 25.20
N HIS A 88 -18.83 6.43 25.51
CA HIS A 88 -19.88 5.95 26.42
C HIS A 88 -19.43 4.69 27.16
N SER A 89 -20.11 4.39 28.23
CA SER A 89 -20.03 3.10 28.91
C SER A 89 -21.25 2.32 28.49
N GLY A 90 -21.13 1.07 28.05
CA GLY A 90 -22.26 0.26 27.54
C GLY A 90 -23.44 0.05 28.52
N LEU A 91 -23.37 0.60 29.74
CA LEU A 91 -24.45 0.70 30.72
C LEU A 91 -25.30 1.98 30.59
N ALA A 92 -24.73 3.06 30.05
CA ALA A 92 -25.36 4.35 29.82
C ALA A 92 -25.61 4.48 28.31
N GLY A 93 -26.86 4.44 27.87
CA GLY A 93 -27.20 4.53 26.44
C GLY A 93 -26.96 5.91 25.80
N GLU A 94 -26.26 6.81 26.50
CA GLU A 94 -25.95 8.17 26.07
C GLU A 94 -24.47 8.28 25.71
N TRP A 95 -24.18 8.99 24.62
CA TRP A 95 -22.83 9.36 24.24
C TRP A 95 -22.48 10.73 24.80
N TYR A 96 -21.22 10.89 25.22
CA TYR A 96 -20.67 12.13 25.73
C TYR A 96 -19.48 12.55 24.88
N GLU A 97 -19.22 13.86 24.77
CA GLU A 97 -18.02 14.37 24.09
C GLU A 97 -17.01 14.98 25.08
N ALA A 98 -15.73 14.69 24.86
CA ALA A 98 -14.61 15.33 25.53
C ALA A 98 -13.83 16.21 24.56
N SER A 99 -13.36 17.36 25.06
CA SER A 99 -12.48 18.24 24.29
C SER A 99 -11.03 17.76 24.37
N CYS A 100 -10.29 17.93 23.28
CA CYS A 100 -8.86 17.70 23.22
C CYS A 100 -8.09 19.03 23.31
N LEU A 101 -7.01 19.08 24.10
CA LEU A 101 -6.20 20.27 24.33
C LEU A 101 -4.83 20.15 23.65
N PRO A 102 -4.43 21.09 22.79
CA PRO A 102 -3.15 21.04 22.08
C PRO A 102 -1.95 20.90 23.01
N VAL A 103 -1.02 20.01 22.66
CA VAL A 103 0.28 19.82 23.32
C VAL A 103 1.40 19.73 22.30
N GLU A 104 2.65 19.86 22.75
CA GLU A 104 3.84 19.68 21.90
C GLU A 104 4.09 18.20 21.56
N GLY A 105 4.99 17.96 20.60
CA GLY A 105 5.44 16.61 20.23
C GLY A 105 4.65 15.93 19.12
N ALA A 106 3.88 16.69 18.33
CA ALA A 106 3.20 16.18 17.14
C ALA A 106 4.18 15.74 16.05
N ARG A 107 3.75 14.81 15.20
CA ARG A 107 4.43 14.47 13.94
C ARG A 107 4.37 15.67 12.96
N SER A 108 5.29 15.71 11.99
CA SER A 108 5.24 16.72 10.92
C SER A 108 3.87 16.67 10.22
N GLY A 109 3.28 17.83 9.94
CA GLY A 109 1.95 17.94 9.36
C GLY A 109 0.78 17.74 10.33
N PHE A 110 1.04 17.41 11.61
CA PHE A 110 0.00 17.22 12.64
C PHE A 110 0.09 18.27 13.77
N GLN A 111 -0.99 18.35 14.54
CA GLN A 111 -1.05 18.92 15.87
C GLN A 111 -1.45 17.81 16.84
N ARG A 112 -0.65 17.62 17.89
CA ARG A 112 -0.97 16.69 18.97
C ARG A 112 -1.88 17.35 19.97
N CYS A 113 -2.82 16.61 20.52
CA CYS A 113 -3.56 17.06 21.69
C CYS A 113 -3.77 15.92 22.69
N GLU A 114 -3.94 16.28 23.96
CA GLU A 114 -4.30 15.38 25.03
C GLU A 114 -5.77 15.54 25.39
N PHE A 115 -6.39 14.45 25.83
CA PHE A 115 -7.75 14.47 26.33
C PHE A 115 -7.87 13.70 27.65
N GLU A 116 -8.94 14.00 28.36
CA GLU A 116 -9.28 13.37 29.64
C GLU A 116 -10.73 12.91 29.61
N LEU A 117 -10.96 11.62 29.86
CA LEU A 117 -12.28 11.03 30.00
C LEU A 117 -12.53 10.64 31.47
N GLY A 118 -13.69 11.00 31.97
CA GLY A 118 -14.16 10.74 33.32
C GLY A 118 -15.66 11.03 33.36
N GLY A 119 -16.31 10.87 34.50
CA GLY A 119 -17.77 10.94 34.61
C GLY A 119 -18.47 9.87 33.77
N TYR A 120 -19.55 9.26 34.29
CA TYR A 120 -20.33 8.24 33.55
C TYR A 120 -19.56 6.97 33.11
N LEU A 121 -18.26 6.87 33.46
CA LEU A 121 -17.39 5.74 33.19
C LEU A 121 -17.23 4.83 34.42
N PRO A 122 -16.74 3.59 34.25
CA PRO A 122 -16.48 2.69 35.37
C PRO A 122 -15.55 3.30 36.42
N GLY A 123 -15.79 3.00 37.70
CA GLY A 123 -15.08 3.63 38.80
C GLY A 123 -14.86 2.74 40.03
N PRO A 124 -14.15 3.26 41.05
CA PRO A 124 -13.76 2.50 42.23
C PRO A 124 -14.94 2.02 43.08
N GLY A 125 -16.13 2.62 42.95
CA GLY A 125 -17.34 2.20 43.64
C GLY A 125 -18.02 0.95 43.06
N MET A 126 -17.58 0.47 41.90
CA MET A 126 -18.16 -0.72 41.24
C MET A 126 -17.66 -2.01 41.88
N SER A 127 -18.53 -3.02 41.96
CA SER A 127 -18.09 -4.38 42.31
C SER A 127 -17.12 -4.93 41.25
N GLY A 128 -16.19 -5.80 41.64
CA GLY A 128 -15.25 -6.43 40.69
C GLY A 128 -15.96 -7.14 39.53
N THR A 129 -17.11 -7.77 39.78
CA THR A 129 -17.95 -8.37 38.73
C THR A 129 -18.52 -7.34 37.77
N ALA A 130 -19.02 -6.21 38.29
CA ALA A 130 -19.55 -5.14 37.45
C ALA A 130 -18.43 -4.51 36.61
N LEU A 131 -17.28 -4.23 37.23
CA LEU A 131 -16.11 -3.70 36.53
C LEU A 131 -15.64 -4.67 35.43
N SER A 132 -15.57 -5.98 35.70
CA SER A 132 -15.13 -6.98 34.70
C SER A 132 -16.06 -7.13 33.49
N ARG A 133 -17.30 -6.64 33.58
CA ARG A 133 -18.30 -6.71 32.50
C ARG A 133 -18.53 -5.38 31.81
N SER A 134 -17.95 -4.30 32.34
CA SER A 134 -18.05 -3.00 31.71
C SER A 134 -17.29 -3.02 30.38
N ILE A 135 -17.79 -2.22 29.44
CA ILE A 135 -17.13 -1.92 28.18
C ILE A 135 -17.23 -0.40 28.06
N VAL A 136 -16.10 0.26 27.83
CA VAL A 136 -16.09 1.67 27.44
C VAL A 136 -15.80 1.71 25.96
N GLU A 137 -16.70 2.31 25.20
CA GLU A 137 -16.48 2.58 23.79
C GLU A 137 -16.08 4.03 23.63
N LEU A 138 -15.12 4.29 22.77
CA LEU A 138 -14.72 5.64 22.41
C LEU A 138 -14.29 5.73 20.96
N ILE A 139 -14.41 6.91 20.38
CA ILE A 139 -13.90 7.19 19.04
C ILE A 139 -13.52 8.68 18.92
N PRO A 140 -12.28 9.01 18.55
CA PRO A 140 -11.91 10.38 18.19
C PRO A 140 -12.65 10.83 16.94
N PHE A 141 -12.94 12.12 16.86
CA PHE A 141 -13.54 12.71 15.67
C PHE A 141 -13.23 14.20 15.55
N ILE A 142 -13.44 14.75 14.35
CA ILE A 142 -13.33 16.18 14.07
C ILE A 142 -14.75 16.74 13.85
N HIS A 143 -15.11 17.78 14.59
CA HIS A 143 -16.21 18.67 14.22
C HIS A 143 -15.76 19.55 13.07
N LEU A 144 -16.33 19.34 11.88
CA LEU A 144 -16.06 20.13 10.70
C LEU A 144 -16.85 21.44 10.74
N SER A 145 -16.36 22.47 10.04
CA SER A 145 -16.96 23.81 10.03
C SER A 145 -18.36 23.86 9.40
N ASN A 146 -18.74 22.85 8.62
CA ASN A 146 -20.06 22.66 8.05
C ASN A 146 -21.06 21.96 9.00
N GLY A 147 -20.62 21.51 10.17
CA GLY A 147 -21.44 20.78 11.15
C GLY A 147 -21.33 19.25 11.06
N ASP A 148 -20.57 18.73 10.09
CA ASP A 148 -20.35 17.30 9.90
C ASP A 148 -19.30 16.76 10.89
N ARG A 149 -19.22 15.43 11.00
CA ARG A 149 -18.28 14.73 11.88
C ARG A 149 -17.44 13.75 11.09
N LEU A 150 -16.12 13.81 11.27
CA LEU A 150 -15.17 12.88 10.67
C LEU A 150 -14.54 12.02 11.78
N PHE A 151 -14.86 10.73 11.83
CA PHE A 151 -14.48 9.79 12.91
C PHE A 151 -13.23 9.00 12.57
N ASP A 152 -12.30 8.81 13.51
CA ASP A 152 -11.07 8.03 13.31
C ASP A 152 -11.37 6.53 13.08
N HIS A 153 -11.11 6.02 11.88
CA HIS A 153 -11.18 4.59 11.54
C HIS A 153 -9.84 4.01 11.06
N ASN A 154 -8.72 4.69 11.37
CA ASN A 154 -7.41 4.27 10.87
C ASN A 154 -6.90 2.95 11.51
N ARG A 155 -7.40 2.56 12.70
CA ARG A 155 -7.14 1.24 13.34
C ARG A 155 -8.26 0.23 13.10
N ASN A 156 -9.46 0.74 12.84
CA ASN A 156 -10.69 -0.02 12.91
C ASN A 156 -11.15 -0.29 11.47
N GLY A 157 -11.03 -1.54 11.03
CA GLY A 157 -11.31 -1.90 9.63
C GLY A 157 -12.77 -1.71 9.20
N GLY A 158 -13.72 -1.66 10.13
CA GLY A 158 -15.12 -1.35 9.85
C GLY A 158 -15.49 0.11 10.12
N ASP A 159 -16.28 0.70 9.23
CA ASP A 159 -16.81 2.07 9.36
C ASP A 159 -17.73 2.30 10.57
N PHE A 160 -18.12 1.24 11.29
CA PHE A 160 -18.98 1.32 12.48
C PHE A 160 -18.29 0.88 13.76
N ASP A 161 -17.00 0.53 13.68
CA ASP A 161 -16.24 -0.02 14.79
C ASP A 161 -15.71 1.11 15.68
N ASN A 162 -15.92 0.96 17.00
CA ASN A 162 -15.37 1.86 18.02
C ASN A 162 -14.14 1.25 18.68
N TYR A 163 -13.30 2.09 19.29
CA TYR A 163 -12.28 1.61 20.20
C TYR A 163 -12.92 1.10 21.49
N LEU A 164 -12.52 -0.10 21.92
CA LEU A 164 -13.05 -0.74 23.12
C LEU A 164 -12.00 -0.71 24.23
N LEU A 165 -12.33 -0.16 25.39
CA LEU A 165 -11.58 -0.36 26.62
C LEU A 165 -12.30 -1.40 27.46
N THR A 166 -11.62 -2.49 27.78
CA THR A 166 -12.16 -3.64 28.49
C THR A 166 -11.17 -4.13 29.54
N LEU A 167 -11.58 -5.07 30.37
CA LEU A 167 -10.63 -5.71 31.29
C LEU A 167 -9.50 -6.44 30.55
N ASP A 168 -9.79 -7.01 29.38
CA ASP A 168 -8.85 -7.85 28.61
C ASP A 168 -7.68 -7.05 28.04
N ASN A 169 -7.91 -5.79 27.64
CA ASN A 169 -6.84 -4.88 27.21
C ASN A 169 -6.35 -3.94 28.32
N ASN A 170 -6.60 -4.32 29.58
CA ASN A 170 -6.24 -3.53 30.76
C ASN A 170 -6.80 -2.09 30.73
N TRP A 171 -7.94 -1.89 30.06
CA TRP A 171 -8.59 -0.60 29.88
C TRP A 171 -7.72 0.42 29.16
N SER A 172 -6.97 -0.04 28.14
CA SER A 172 -6.04 0.79 27.39
C SER A 172 -5.96 0.41 25.92
N ILE A 173 -5.68 1.42 25.09
CA ILE A 173 -5.19 1.26 23.71
C ILE A 173 -3.72 1.71 23.73
N ALA A 174 -2.82 0.82 23.37
CA ALA A 174 -1.39 1.12 23.35
C ALA A 174 -1.03 2.05 22.19
N SER A 175 0.03 2.84 22.39
CA SER A 175 0.64 3.64 21.32
C SER A 175 1.07 2.73 20.17
N GLU A 176 0.61 3.05 18.96
CA GLU A 176 1.06 2.41 17.72
C GLU A 176 1.75 3.47 16.87
N PRO A 177 3.10 3.54 16.86
CA PRO A 177 3.81 4.62 16.19
C PRO A 177 3.70 4.57 14.67
N LEU A 178 3.39 3.41 14.09
CA LEU A 178 3.27 3.21 12.64
C LEU A 178 1.91 3.61 12.08
N ILE A 179 0.89 3.79 12.93
CA ILE A 179 -0.42 4.13 12.41
C ILE A 179 -0.44 5.54 11.86
N CYS A 180 -0.86 5.69 10.60
CA CYS A 180 -0.87 6.97 9.94
C CYS A 180 0.49 7.67 10.06
N SER A 181 1.59 6.91 10.09
CA SER A 181 2.90 7.52 10.04
C SER A 181 3.01 8.21 8.69
N LEU A 182 2.86 9.53 8.69
CA LEU A 182 3.40 10.42 7.65
C LEU A 182 4.93 10.54 7.77
N VAL A 183 5.62 9.56 8.39
CA VAL A 183 6.92 9.20 7.82
C VAL A 183 6.53 8.90 6.39
N GLU A 184 6.98 9.70 5.42
CA GLU A 184 6.89 9.32 4.02
C GLU A 184 7.34 7.87 4.00
N THR A 185 6.40 6.94 3.95
CA THR A 185 6.72 5.57 3.63
C THR A 185 7.11 5.78 2.19
N ASN A 186 8.41 5.97 1.96
CA ASN A 186 9.05 5.91 0.66
C ASN A 186 8.16 4.98 -0.17
N PRO A 187 7.43 5.50 -1.18
CA PRO A 187 6.20 4.92 -1.71
C PRO A 187 6.35 3.41 -1.71
N ALA A 188 5.66 2.72 -0.79
CA ALA A 188 5.90 1.31 -0.58
C ALA A 188 5.84 0.64 -1.95
N PHE A 189 6.88 -0.12 -2.33
CA PHE A 189 6.92 -0.77 -3.63
C PHE A 189 5.59 -1.48 -3.85
N ASP A 190 4.80 -1.02 -4.82
CA ASP A 190 3.50 -1.61 -5.08
C ASP A 190 3.73 -2.92 -5.81
N ALA A 191 3.81 -3.99 -5.03
CA ALA A 191 3.96 -5.33 -5.55
C ALA A 191 2.82 -5.72 -6.50
N GLU A 192 1.66 -5.04 -6.45
CA GLU A 192 0.57 -5.23 -7.42
C GLU A 192 0.87 -4.59 -8.77
N GLU A 193 1.42 -3.38 -8.79
CA GLU A 193 1.86 -2.71 -10.03
C GLU A 193 2.98 -3.50 -10.72
N ALA A 194 3.85 -4.14 -9.93
CA ALA A 194 4.92 -4.98 -10.44
C ALA A 194 4.50 -6.40 -10.88
N ARG A 195 3.20 -6.74 -10.78
CA ARG A 195 2.72 -8.06 -11.23
C ARG A 195 2.85 -8.18 -12.75
N PRO A 196 3.38 -9.31 -13.27
CA PRO A 196 3.38 -9.60 -14.68
C PRO A 196 1.95 -9.60 -15.18
N ALA A 197 1.72 -8.82 -16.22
CA ALA A 197 0.44 -8.75 -16.90
C ALA A 197 0.54 -9.50 -18.23
N ALA A 198 -0.31 -10.49 -18.42
CA ALA A 198 -0.55 -11.10 -19.72
C ALA A 198 -1.78 -10.46 -20.36
N VAL A 199 -1.78 -10.30 -21.68
CA VAL A 199 -2.94 -9.87 -22.45
C VAL A 199 -3.34 -10.96 -23.43
N LEU A 200 -4.57 -11.46 -23.29
CA LEU A 200 -5.17 -12.42 -24.19
C LEU A 200 -6.13 -11.69 -25.13
N ASN A 201 -5.82 -11.69 -26.42
CA ASN A 201 -6.68 -11.08 -27.43
C ASN A 201 -7.45 -12.17 -28.20
N PHE A 202 -8.77 -12.10 -28.16
CA PHE A 202 -9.69 -12.96 -28.89
C PHE A 202 -10.29 -12.16 -30.05
N ASN A 203 -9.73 -12.37 -31.25
CA ASN A 203 -10.02 -11.58 -32.44
C ASN A 203 -11.30 -12.05 -33.15
N GLY A 204 -11.88 -11.18 -33.97
CA GLY A 204 -13.13 -11.46 -34.71
C GLY A 204 -13.02 -12.57 -35.78
N ASP A 205 -11.80 -12.93 -36.19
CA ASP A 205 -11.52 -14.03 -37.13
C ASP A 205 -11.29 -15.38 -36.44
N TYR A 206 -11.67 -15.48 -35.16
CA TYR A 206 -11.45 -16.61 -34.27
C TYR A 206 -9.99 -16.90 -33.91
N THR A 207 -9.03 -16.07 -34.32
CA THR A 207 -7.65 -16.18 -33.86
C THR A 207 -7.49 -15.70 -32.42
N THR A 208 -6.48 -16.22 -31.74
CA THR A 208 -6.13 -15.81 -30.39
C THR A 208 -4.64 -15.48 -30.35
N THR A 209 -4.29 -14.36 -29.73
CA THR A 209 -2.89 -13.96 -29.53
C THR A 209 -2.64 -13.64 -28.07
N VAL A 210 -1.48 -14.06 -27.58
CA VAL A 210 -1.01 -13.80 -26.22
C VAL A 210 0.13 -12.81 -26.29
N SER A 211 0.06 -11.76 -25.49
CA SER A 211 1.15 -10.82 -25.25
C SER A 211 1.57 -10.90 -23.79
N GLY A 212 2.87 -10.90 -23.53
CA GLY A 212 3.38 -11.13 -22.18
C GLY A 212 3.23 -12.58 -21.72
N ASN A 213 3.58 -12.81 -20.47
CA ASN A 213 3.65 -14.13 -19.86
C ASN A 213 2.55 -14.28 -18.82
N LEU A 214 1.77 -15.35 -18.93
CA LEU A 214 0.79 -15.70 -17.90
C LEU A 214 1.52 -16.37 -16.74
N VAL A 215 1.63 -15.69 -15.60
CA VAL A 215 2.39 -16.16 -14.44
C VAL A 215 1.48 -16.27 -13.21
N GLU A 216 1.70 -17.28 -12.38
CA GLU A 216 1.05 -17.37 -11.06
C GLU A 216 1.32 -16.13 -10.19
N GLY A 217 0.30 -15.63 -9.48
CA GLY A 217 0.38 -14.39 -8.73
C GLY A 217 0.29 -13.11 -9.57
N GLY A 218 0.42 -13.22 -10.90
CA GLY A 218 0.28 -12.12 -11.85
C GLY A 218 -1.18 -11.73 -12.14
N THR A 219 -1.36 -10.93 -13.18
CA THR A 219 -2.67 -10.54 -13.70
C THR A 219 -2.82 -10.95 -15.17
N VAL A 220 -4.06 -11.14 -15.61
CA VAL A 220 -4.38 -11.37 -17.01
C VAL A 220 -5.53 -10.50 -17.44
N GLU A 221 -5.31 -9.74 -18.51
CA GLU A 221 -6.35 -8.98 -19.21
C GLU A 221 -6.86 -9.79 -20.40
N ILE A 222 -8.18 -9.86 -20.55
CA ILE A 222 -8.84 -10.50 -21.68
C ILE A 222 -9.51 -9.43 -22.52
N ASN A 223 -9.01 -9.28 -23.75
CA ASN A 223 -9.59 -8.44 -24.79
C ASN A 223 -10.40 -9.31 -25.74
N TYR A 224 -11.71 -9.05 -25.83
CA TYR A 224 -12.62 -9.82 -26.66
C TYR A 224 -13.35 -8.96 -27.68
N VAL A 225 -13.18 -9.27 -28.97
CA VAL A 225 -13.92 -8.61 -30.04
C VAL A 225 -15.35 -9.14 -30.05
N LEU A 226 -16.32 -8.29 -29.70
CA LEU A 226 -17.72 -8.69 -29.59
C LEU A 226 -18.18 -9.49 -30.81
N ASP A 227 -17.92 -9.04 -32.03
CA ASP A 227 -18.40 -9.66 -33.27
C ASP A 227 -18.00 -11.13 -33.48
N ARG A 228 -17.03 -11.64 -32.70
CA ARG A 228 -16.69 -13.07 -32.62
C ARG A 228 -17.88 -13.94 -32.14
N LEU A 229 -18.76 -13.40 -31.28
CA LEU A 229 -19.99 -14.08 -30.83
C LEU A 229 -21.19 -13.13 -30.90
N ALA A 230 -21.73 -12.97 -32.12
CA ALA A 230 -22.82 -12.01 -32.43
C ALA A 230 -24.25 -12.51 -32.16
N THR A 231 -24.41 -13.79 -31.87
CA THR A 231 -25.68 -14.44 -31.52
C THR A 231 -26.19 -13.99 -30.15
N CYS A 232 -27.47 -14.22 -29.86
CA CYS A 232 -28.07 -13.96 -28.54
C CYS A 232 -27.91 -12.52 -28.00
N ARG A 233 -27.94 -11.51 -28.88
CA ARG A 233 -27.97 -10.09 -28.50
C ARG A 233 -29.39 -9.51 -28.55
N GLY A 234 -30.16 -9.72 -27.49
CA GLY A 234 -31.56 -9.29 -27.42
C GLY A 234 -31.79 -7.90 -26.81
N THR A 235 -33.00 -7.37 -26.97
CA THR A 235 -33.46 -6.16 -26.26
C THR A 235 -34.72 -6.45 -25.45
N HIS A 236 -34.90 -5.71 -24.36
CA HIS A 236 -36.10 -5.75 -23.53
C HIS A 236 -36.56 -4.32 -23.22
N ASN A 237 -37.80 -4.00 -23.58
CA ASN A 237 -38.36 -2.64 -23.46
C ASN A 237 -37.52 -1.55 -24.15
N GLY A 238 -36.86 -1.90 -25.27
CA GLY A 238 -36.00 -0.98 -26.02
C GLY A 238 -34.59 -0.81 -25.46
N TYR A 239 -34.25 -1.46 -24.34
CA TYR A 239 -32.91 -1.49 -23.76
C TYR A 239 -32.20 -2.79 -24.10
N PRO A 240 -30.86 -2.80 -24.20
CA PRO A 240 -30.13 -4.05 -24.39
C PRO A 240 -30.36 -4.96 -23.18
N ALA A 241 -30.68 -6.22 -23.46
CA ALA A 241 -30.98 -7.22 -22.45
C ALA A 241 -30.11 -8.46 -22.65
N TRP A 242 -28.85 -8.27 -23.00
CA TRP A 242 -27.88 -9.35 -23.20
C TRP A 242 -26.56 -9.04 -22.52
N ASP A 243 -25.79 -10.06 -22.21
CA ASP A 243 -24.44 -9.94 -21.68
C ASP A 243 -23.51 -10.98 -22.30
N LEU A 244 -22.26 -10.59 -22.50
CA LEU A 244 -21.19 -11.46 -22.96
C LEU A 244 -20.12 -11.48 -21.88
N ARG A 245 -19.95 -12.65 -21.26
CA ARG A 245 -19.08 -12.85 -20.11
C ARG A 245 -17.92 -13.75 -20.47
N ALA A 246 -16.72 -13.38 -20.03
CA ALA A 246 -15.57 -14.26 -20.00
C ALA A 246 -15.56 -15.04 -18.69
N PHE A 247 -15.21 -16.31 -18.78
CA PHE A 247 -14.95 -17.19 -17.65
C PHE A 247 -13.51 -17.64 -17.73
N ALA A 248 -12.81 -17.64 -16.60
CA ALA A 248 -11.46 -18.19 -16.48
C ALA A 248 -11.43 -19.23 -15.35
N ARG A 249 -10.95 -20.44 -15.66
CA ARG A 249 -10.73 -21.53 -14.71
C ARG A 249 -9.24 -21.77 -14.52
N PHE A 250 -8.76 -21.72 -13.29
CA PHE A 250 -7.35 -21.93 -12.97
C PHE A 250 -7.12 -23.34 -12.41
N LEU A 251 -6.27 -24.13 -13.07
CA LEU A 251 -5.91 -25.49 -12.66
C LEU A 251 -4.54 -25.52 -11.97
N PRO A 252 -4.32 -26.41 -10.99
CA PRO A 252 -5.20 -27.50 -10.56
C PRO A 252 -6.27 -27.09 -9.53
N GLY A 253 -6.26 -25.86 -9.03
CA GLY A 253 -7.17 -25.41 -7.96
C GLY A 253 -8.66 -25.49 -8.33
N GLY A 254 -8.99 -25.36 -9.61
CA GLY A 254 -10.36 -25.42 -10.13
C GLY A 254 -11.17 -24.15 -9.87
N GLU A 255 -10.55 -23.09 -9.35
CA GLU A 255 -11.19 -21.79 -9.14
C GLU A 255 -11.68 -21.21 -10.46
N VAL A 256 -12.91 -20.67 -10.46
CA VAL A 256 -13.53 -20.03 -11.62
C VAL A 256 -13.87 -18.59 -11.28
N VAL A 257 -13.37 -17.66 -12.08
CA VAL A 257 -13.70 -16.24 -12.04
C VAL A 257 -14.39 -15.83 -13.34
N GLU A 258 -15.17 -14.77 -13.30
CA GLU A 258 -15.94 -14.31 -14.47
C GLU A 258 -16.12 -12.79 -14.46
N GLY A 259 -16.31 -12.21 -15.65
CA GLY A 259 -16.62 -10.80 -15.81
C GLY A 259 -17.17 -10.48 -17.20
N SER A 260 -17.87 -9.35 -17.34
CA SER A 260 -18.40 -8.91 -18.63
C SER A 260 -17.29 -8.32 -19.49
N VAL A 261 -17.28 -8.67 -20.78
CA VAL A 261 -16.34 -8.10 -21.78
C VAL A 261 -17.03 -7.05 -22.66
N ARG A 262 -18.21 -6.57 -22.23
CA ARG A 262 -19.01 -5.60 -22.98
C ARG A 262 -19.61 -4.55 -22.07
N ASP A 263 -19.63 -3.32 -22.55
CA ASP A 263 -20.38 -2.23 -21.94
C ASP A 263 -21.27 -1.54 -22.99
N PHE A 264 -22.14 -0.64 -22.53
CA PHE A 264 -23.07 0.10 -23.39
C PHE A 264 -22.79 1.58 -23.37
N VAL A 265 -22.93 2.22 -24.53
CA VAL A 265 -22.96 3.68 -24.60
C VAL A 265 -24.16 4.16 -23.80
N SER A 266 -23.94 5.04 -22.81
CA SER A 266 -25.01 5.61 -22.00
C SER A 266 -25.30 7.06 -22.40
N ASN A 267 -26.58 7.44 -22.33
CA ASN A 267 -27.02 8.83 -22.47
C ASN A 267 -27.69 9.26 -21.17
N MET A 268 -27.06 10.16 -20.42
CA MET A 268 -27.52 10.61 -19.09
C MET A 268 -27.78 9.43 -18.13
N GLY A 269 -26.87 8.46 -18.10
CA GLY A 269 -26.96 7.27 -17.23
C GLY A 269 -27.96 6.20 -17.71
N THR A 270 -28.62 6.40 -18.84
CA THR A 270 -29.50 5.40 -19.46
C THR A 270 -28.76 4.67 -20.58
N PRO A 271 -28.58 3.34 -20.53
CA PRO A 271 -27.94 2.57 -21.60
C PRO A 271 -28.68 2.69 -22.93
N THR A 272 -27.93 2.89 -24.02
CA THR A 272 -28.43 2.76 -25.39
C THR A 272 -28.32 1.32 -25.87
N THR A 273 -28.77 1.03 -27.09
CA THR A 273 -28.58 -0.30 -27.71
C THR A 273 -27.21 -0.49 -28.35
N GLU A 274 -26.36 0.55 -28.33
CA GLU A 274 -25.00 0.49 -28.84
C GLU A 274 -24.06 -0.04 -27.75
N SER A 275 -23.36 -1.14 -28.06
CA SER A 275 -22.38 -1.79 -27.18
C SER A 275 -20.97 -1.63 -27.70
N PHE A 276 -19.99 -1.60 -26.81
CA PHE A 276 -18.58 -1.65 -27.13
C PHE A 276 -17.86 -2.68 -26.27
N ALA A 277 -16.73 -3.19 -26.78
CA ALA A 277 -15.90 -4.13 -26.03
C ALA A 277 -15.18 -3.40 -24.89
N VAL A 278 -15.10 -4.05 -23.74
CA VAL A 278 -14.25 -3.61 -22.62
C VAL A 278 -13.37 -4.77 -22.18
N PRO A 279 -12.10 -4.51 -21.82
CA PRO A 279 -11.24 -5.53 -21.23
C PRO A 279 -11.82 -6.01 -19.89
N VAL A 280 -11.52 -7.26 -19.54
CA VAL A 280 -11.74 -7.78 -18.19
C VAL A 280 -10.42 -8.31 -17.65
N SER A 281 -10.13 -8.00 -16.39
CA SER A 281 -8.88 -8.40 -15.74
C SER A 281 -9.14 -9.39 -14.60
N PHE A 282 -8.29 -10.41 -14.51
CA PHE A 282 -8.32 -11.40 -13.44
C PHE A 282 -6.95 -11.54 -12.79
N ASN A 283 -6.95 -11.79 -11.49
CA ASN A 283 -5.76 -12.22 -10.78
C ASN A 283 -5.51 -13.71 -11.05
N VAL A 284 -4.26 -14.08 -11.33
CA VAL A 284 -3.87 -15.48 -11.52
C VAL A 284 -3.51 -16.06 -10.15
N PRO A 285 -4.24 -17.06 -9.64
CA PRO A 285 -3.95 -17.62 -8.32
C PRO A 285 -2.56 -18.24 -8.24
N ALA A 286 -1.94 -18.15 -7.06
CA ALA A 286 -0.70 -18.87 -6.78
C ALA A 286 -0.91 -20.39 -6.95
N GLY A 287 0.06 -21.10 -7.54
CA GLY A 287 -0.03 -22.52 -7.82
C GLY A 287 -0.79 -22.88 -9.11
N ALA A 288 -1.35 -21.89 -9.83
CA ALA A 288 -1.95 -22.14 -11.13
C ALA A 288 -0.88 -22.60 -12.14
N ARG A 289 -1.24 -23.57 -12.97
CA ARG A 289 -0.39 -24.17 -14.02
C ARG A 289 -1.04 -24.10 -15.40
N THR A 290 -2.36 -23.94 -15.43
CA THR A 290 -3.12 -23.77 -16.65
C THR A 290 -4.29 -22.85 -16.35
N MET A 291 -4.55 -21.91 -17.26
CA MET A 291 -5.80 -21.16 -17.28
C MET A 291 -6.61 -21.64 -18.48
N GLU A 292 -7.87 -21.96 -18.23
CA GLU A 292 -8.83 -22.25 -19.28
C GLU A 292 -9.85 -21.13 -19.39
N VAL A 293 -10.10 -20.65 -20.60
CA VAL A 293 -11.03 -19.55 -20.86
C VAL A 293 -12.16 -20.01 -21.77
N TRP A 294 -13.37 -19.54 -21.50
CA TRP A 294 -14.51 -19.64 -22.41
C TRP A 294 -15.42 -18.43 -22.26
N PHE A 295 -16.28 -18.21 -23.25
CA PHE A 295 -17.20 -17.09 -23.27
C PHE A 295 -18.64 -17.56 -23.40
N TRP A 296 -19.53 -16.82 -22.75
CA TRP A 296 -20.96 -17.08 -22.74
C TRP A 296 -21.71 -15.81 -23.11
N ASN A 297 -22.52 -15.88 -24.16
CA ASN A 297 -23.43 -14.81 -24.52
C ASN A 297 -24.86 -15.23 -24.19
N SER A 298 -25.62 -14.35 -23.53
CA SER A 298 -26.99 -14.66 -23.13
C SER A 298 -27.92 -13.45 -23.19
N THR A 299 -29.19 -13.70 -23.51
CA THR A 299 -30.28 -12.71 -23.40
C THR A 299 -31.13 -12.99 -22.15
N LEU A 300 -31.51 -11.93 -21.42
CA LEU A 300 -32.38 -11.96 -20.23
C LEU A 300 -31.92 -12.99 -19.18
N GLY A 301 -30.61 -12.99 -18.87
CA GLY A 301 -30.01 -13.94 -17.93
C GLY A 301 -30.03 -15.38 -18.43
N GLY A 302 -30.10 -15.58 -19.75
CA GLY A 302 -30.09 -16.89 -20.39
C GLY A 302 -31.45 -17.56 -20.53
N ALA A 303 -32.56 -16.87 -20.25
CA ALA A 303 -33.90 -17.44 -20.36
C ALA A 303 -34.38 -17.65 -21.81
N GLU A 304 -33.91 -16.82 -22.76
CA GLU A 304 -34.40 -16.85 -24.15
C GLU A 304 -33.38 -17.40 -25.15
N CYS A 305 -32.11 -17.02 -25.01
CA CYS A 305 -31.04 -17.38 -25.93
C CYS A 305 -29.74 -17.48 -25.16
N GLN A 306 -28.94 -18.51 -25.45
CA GLN A 306 -27.58 -18.69 -24.96
C GLN A 306 -26.72 -19.22 -26.10
N ASP A 307 -25.48 -18.72 -26.19
CA ASP A 307 -24.47 -19.24 -27.09
C ASP A 307 -23.08 -19.17 -26.43
N TRP A 308 -22.14 -19.95 -26.95
CA TRP A 308 -20.83 -20.14 -26.34
C TRP A 308 -19.70 -19.99 -27.36
N ASP A 309 -18.60 -19.39 -26.91
CA ASP A 309 -17.31 -19.49 -27.60
C ASP A 309 -16.30 -20.21 -26.69
N SER A 310 -16.02 -21.47 -27.05
CA SER A 310 -15.12 -22.36 -26.34
C SER A 310 -14.41 -23.26 -27.34
N ASN A 311 -13.50 -22.73 -28.18
CA ASN A 311 -12.64 -23.51 -29.10
C ASN A 311 -13.26 -24.82 -29.65
N ASN A 312 -14.47 -24.74 -30.22
CA ASN A 312 -15.25 -25.88 -30.73
C ASN A 312 -15.70 -26.93 -29.69
N GLY A 313 -16.07 -26.50 -28.49
CA GLY A 313 -16.49 -27.35 -27.37
C GLY A 313 -15.40 -27.58 -26.31
N ASP A 314 -14.16 -27.21 -26.58
CA ASP A 314 -13.04 -27.26 -25.64
C ASP A 314 -12.71 -25.86 -25.10
N ASN A 315 -12.35 -25.70 -23.82
CA ASN A 315 -11.93 -24.37 -23.35
C ASN A 315 -10.59 -23.96 -23.96
N TYR A 316 -10.36 -22.66 -24.15
CA TYR A 316 -9.07 -22.13 -24.58
C TYR A 316 -8.06 -22.29 -23.44
N ALA A 317 -7.07 -23.16 -23.60
CA ALA A 317 -6.09 -23.46 -22.56
C ALA A 317 -4.79 -22.68 -22.78
N PHE A 318 -4.33 -21.99 -21.74
CA PHE A 318 -3.08 -21.25 -21.70
C PHE A 318 -2.19 -21.78 -20.57
N PRO A 319 -0.91 -22.06 -20.84
CA PRO A 319 0.02 -22.44 -19.77
C PRO A 319 0.20 -21.25 -18.82
N VAL A 320 0.15 -21.53 -17.51
CA VAL A 320 0.54 -20.57 -16.47
C VAL A 320 1.93 -20.95 -16.01
N MET A 321 2.86 -20.02 -16.11
CA MET A 321 4.22 -20.20 -15.63
C MET A 321 4.30 -20.04 -14.12
N SER A 322 5.17 -20.84 -13.51
CA SER A 322 5.56 -20.60 -12.13
C SER A 322 6.61 -19.50 -12.08
N GLY A 323 6.72 -18.88 -10.91
CA GLY A 323 7.90 -18.06 -10.59
C GLY A 323 9.19 -18.89 -10.68
N PRO A 324 10.36 -18.23 -10.73
CA PRO A 324 11.64 -18.93 -10.73
C PRO A 324 11.79 -19.81 -9.48
N GLY A 325 12.27 -21.04 -9.66
CA GLY A 325 12.55 -21.95 -8.56
C GLY A 325 13.63 -21.44 -7.61
N TRP A 326 14.55 -20.60 -8.09
CA TRP A 326 15.54 -19.92 -7.26
C TRP A 326 16.08 -18.64 -7.93
N MET A 327 16.38 -17.64 -7.10
CA MET A 327 17.10 -16.42 -7.48
C MET A 327 18.16 -16.12 -6.43
N GLY A 328 19.35 -15.69 -6.83
CA GLY A 328 20.39 -15.32 -5.88
C GLY A 328 21.76 -15.13 -6.50
N ASN A 329 22.80 -15.36 -5.70
CA ASN A 329 24.19 -15.05 -6.04
C ASN A 329 24.32 -13.61 -6.56
N TYR A 330 23.82 -12.65 -5.80
CA TYR A 330 23.98 -11.23 -6.13
C TYR A 330 25.44 -10.81 -5.96
N PHE A 331 26.03 -10.23 -6.99
CA PHE A 331 27.38 -9.69 -6.91
C PHE A 331 27.53 -8.35 -7.62
N LEU A 332 28.34 -7.50 -7.02
CA LEU A 332 28.72 -6.19 -7.52
C LEU A 332 30.03 -6.31 -8.29
N ASN A 333 30.05 -5.84 -9.54
CA ASN A 333 31.24 -5.70 -10.34
C ASN A 333 31.47 -4.22 -10.69
N ILE A 334 32.27 -3.57 -9.85
CA ILE A 334 32.87 -2.27 -10.15
C ILE A 334 34.35 -2.50 -10.45
N SER A 335 34.69 -2.56 -11.73
CA SER A 335 36.03 -2.99 -12.17
C SER A 335 36.62 -2.08 -13.23
N ARG A 336 37.93 -1.88 -13.15
CA ARG A 336 38.76 -1.26 -14.19
C ARG A 336 39.52 -2.27 -15.06
N ALA A 337 39.46 -3.55 -14.69
CA ALA A 337 40.29 -4.61 -15.27
C ALA A 337 39.57 -5.35 -16.40
N SER A 338 38.24 -5.38 -16.37
CA SER A 338 37.41 -6.10 -17.34
C SER A 338 36.14 -5.31 -17.63
N SER A 339 35.74 -5.27 -18.91
CA SER A 339 34.45 -4.76 -19.35
C SER A 339 33.37 -5.84 -19.40
N VAL A 340 33.70 -7.08 -19.01
CA VAL A 340 32.72 -8.18 -18.92
C VAL A 340 31.82 -7.91 -17.71
N PRO A 341 30.48 -7.75 -17.88
CA PRO A 341 29.59 -7.24 -16.83
C PRO A 341 29.68 -8.02 -15.52
N CYS A 342 29.81 -9.35 -15.62
CA CYS A 342 29.78 -10.24 -14.47
C CYS A 342 31.10 -10.98 -14.19
N ALA A 343 32.24 -10.39 -14.57
CA ALA A 343 33.56 -10.95 -14.27
C ALA A 343 34.11 -10.40 -12.95
N ASP A 344 34.69 -11.28 -12.12
CA ASP A 344 35.48 -10.91 -10.93
C ASP A 344 34.75 -10.03 -9.88
N GLY A 345 33.42 -10.06 -9.85
CA GLY A 345 32.62 -9.33 -8.87
C GLY A 345 32.71 -9.91 -7.45
N SER A 346 32.43 -9.07 -6.46
CA SER A 346 32.26 -9.48 -5.06
C SER A 346 30.79 -9.64 -4.73
N SER A 347 30.45 -10.48 -3.74
CA SER A 347 29.09 -10.56 -3.20
C SER A 347 28.54 -9.15 -2.93
N LEU A 348 27.31 -8.88 -3.35
CA LEU A 348 26.67 -7.57 -3.19
C LEU A 348 26.44 -7.24 -1.71
N GLY A 349 25.96 -8.21 -0.92
CA GLY A 349 25.45 -7.92 0.42
C GLY A 349 24.12 -7.17 0.32
N ASP A 350 23.89 -6.23 1.24
CA ASP A 350 22.64 -5.45 1.28
C ASP A 350 22.77 -4.10 0.56
N SER A 351 24.00 -3.63 0.32
CA SER A 351 24.25 -2.32 -0.27
C SER A 351 25.49 -2.25 -1.16
N PHE A 352 25.57 -1.21 -2.00
CA PHE A 352 26.81 -0.85 -2.72
C PHE A 352 27.18 0.62 -2.55
N ASP A 353 28.46 0.93 -2.77
CA ASP A 353 28.95 2.30 -2.89
C ASP A 353 29.52 2.52 -4.30
N TYR A 354 29.00 3.52 -5.00
CA TYR A 354 29.43 3.97 -6.32
C TYR A 354 29.98 5.39 -6.25
N GLY A 355 31.11 5.52 -5.54
CA GLY A 355 31.75 6.81 -5.30
C GLY A 355 32.64 7.30 -6.44
N THR A 356 33.35 8.41 -6.18
CA THR A 356 34.18 9.13 -7.16
C THR A 356 35.23 8.27 -7.86
N TRP A 357 35.84 7.31 -7.16
CA TRP A 357 36.80 6.38 -7.78
C TRP A 357 36.14 5.50 -8.84
N ALA A 358 34.96 4.94 -8.53
CA ALA A 358 34.22 4.07 -9.43
C ALA A 358 33.86 4.85 -10.70
N ARG A 359 33.26 6.03 -10.52
CA ARG A 359 32.86 6.94 -11.60
C ARG A 359 34.01 7.35 -12.53
N GLN A 360 35.21 7.56 -11.99
CA GLN A 360 36.36 8.01 -12.79
C GLN A 360 37.15 6.88 -13.44
N ARG A 361 37.11 5.66 -12.89
CA ARG A 361 38.09 4.61 -13.25
C ARG A 361 37.48 3.27 -13.60
N ALA A 362 36.24 3.00 -13.20
CA ALA A 362 35.59 1.76 -13.56
C ALA A 362 35.22 1.76 -15.04
N ILE A 363 35.50 0.65 -15.71
CA ILE A 363 35.05 0.37 -17.08
C ILE A 363 33.82 -0.56 -17.09
N ALA A 364 33.48 -1.13 -15.94
CA ALA A 364 32.27 -1.89 -15.67
C ALA A 364 31.72 -1.46 -14.30
N GLY A 365 30.41 -1.24 -14.22
CA GLY A 365 29.68 -0.96 -12.99
C GLY A 365 28.34 -1.67 -13.08
N ASN A 366 28.29 -2.93 -12.65
CA ASN A 366 27.10 -3.76 -12.76
C ASN A 366 26.78 -4.45 -11.45
N VAL A 367 25.49 -4.61 -11.17
CA VAL A 367 24.98 -5.63 -10.26
C VAL A 367 24.55 -6.82 -11.09
N CYS A 368 25.00 -8.01 -10.74
CA CYS A 368 24.62 -9.23 -11.44
C CYS A 368 23.99 -10.21 -10.46
N PHE A 369 23.16 -11.10 -10.98
CA PHE A 369 22.54 -12.18 -10.23
C PHE A 369 22.22 -13.36 -11.12
N GLU A 370 21.83 -14.46 -10.50
CA GLU A 370 21.55 -15.72 -11.14
C GLU A 370 20.10 -16.14 -10.88
N VAL A 371 19.47 -16.71 -11.90
CA VAL A 371 18.10 -17.21 -11.88
C VAL A 371 18.11 -18.66 -12.32
N TRP A 372 17.46 -19.53 -11.55
CA TRP A 372 17.18 -20.90 -11.94
C TRP A 372 15.68 -21.13 -12.04
N GLN A 373 15.25 -21.72 -13.14
CA GLN A 373 13.89 -22.15 -13.36
C GLN A 373 13.87 -23.53 -14.00
N GLU A 374 13.19 -24.48 -13.33
CA GLU A 374 13.13 -25.88 -13.76
C GLU A 374 12.60 -26.01 -15.18
N GLY A 375 13.31 -26.75 -16.02
CA GLY A 375 13.00 -26.97 -17.43
C GLY A 375 13.24 -25.77 -18.36
N ILE A 376 13.49 -24.58 -17.81
CA ILE A 376 13.70 -23.35 -18.59
C ILE A 376 15.19 -23.00 -18.67
N THR A 377 15.91 -22.97 -17.54
CA THR A 377 17.33 -22.58 -17.49
C THR A 377 18.29 -23.76 -17.46
N ASP A 378 17.78 -25.00 -17.35
CA ASP A 378 18.59 -26.23 -17.28
C ASP A 378 19.42 -26.51 -18.55
N GLN A 379 19.11 -25.83 -19.65
CA GLN A 379 19.85 -25.90 -20.90
C GLN A 379 19.84 -24.53 -21.58
N GLY A 380 20.74 -24.34 -22.55
CA GLY A 380 20.78 -23.12 -23.34
C GLY A 380 19.45 -22.91 -24.08
N ASN A 381 18.68 -21.91 -23.65
CA ASN A 381 17.40 -21.53 -24.23
C ASN A 381 17.54 -20.20 -25.00
N PRO A 382 17.40 -20.19 -26.33
CA PRO A 382 17.50 -18.96 -27.12
C PRO A 382 16.33 -17.99 -26.90
N ASP A 383 15.19 -18.50 -26.42
CA ASP A 383 13.97 -17.73 -26.17
C ASP A 383 13.83 -17.34 -24.69
N LEU A 384 14.90 -17.47 -23.90
CA LEU A 384 14.89 -17.20 -22.47
C LEU A 384 14.35 -15.79 -22.14
N TRP A 385 14.72 -14.79 -22.94
CA TRP A 385 14.29 -13.41 -22.79
C TRP A 385 12.78 -13.21 -22.99
N GLN A 386 12.10 -14.13 -23.69
CA GLN A 386 10.64 -14.11 -23.83
C GLN A 386 9.95 -14.84 -22.67
N ILE A 387 10.66 -15.73 -21.98
CA ILE A 387 10.09 -16.64 -20.97
C ILE A 387 10.32 -16.11 -19.55
N LEU A 388 11.48 -15.51 -19.28
CA LEU A 388 11.79 -14.85 -18.02
C LEU A 388 11.69 -13.34 -18.22
N ASP A 389 10.63 -12.76 -17.69
CA ASP A 389 10.46 -11.31 -17.57
C ASP A 389 11.30 -10.83 -16.39
N VAL A 390 12.52 -10.37 -16.68
CA VAL A 390 13.48 -9.92 -15.68
C VAL A 390 13.60 -8.41 -15.71
N ARG A 391 13.11 -7.76 -14.65
CA ARG A 391 13.13 -6.31 -14.49
C ARG A 391 13.86 -5.93 -13.21
N VAL A 392 14.44 -4.75 -13.21
CA VAL A 392 14.90 -4.05 -12.02
C VAL A 392 13.95 -2.90 -11.77
N TRP A 393 13.57 -2.73 -10.52
CA TRP A 393 12.82 -1.58 -10.05
C TRP A 393 13.76 -0.78 -9.17
N TYR A 394 13.90 0.52 -9.44
CA TYR A 394 14.77 1.40 -8.67
C TYR A 394 14.16 2.77 -8.44
N ARG A 395 14.60 3.45 -7.40
CA ARG A 395 14.28 4.86 -7.13
C ARG A 395 15.45 5.54 -6.44
N PHE A 396 15.43 6.87 -6.46
CA PHE A 396 16.38 7.70 -5.71
C PHE A 396 15.67 8.46 -4.60
N ASN A 397 16.28 8.53 -3.42
CA ASN A 397 15.88 9.38 -2.29
C ASN A 397 14.36 9.37 -1.98
N GLY A 398 13.72 8.20 -2.11
CA GLY A 398 12.30 8.04 -1.80
C GLY A 398 11.32 8.49 -2.89
N GLU A 399 11.79 8.80 -4.10
CA GLU A 399 10.92 9.04 -5.26
C GLU A 399 10.13 7.78 -5.67
N ASP A 400 9.26 7.89 -6.67
CA ASP A 400 8.53 6.75 -7.22
C ASP A 400 9.49 5.75 -7.89
N PHE A 401 9.14 4.46 -7.80
CA PHE A 401 9.90 3.42 -8.48
C PHE A 401 9.80 3.58 -10.00
N GLN A 402 10.95 3.61 -10.63
CA GLN A 402 11.13 3.41 -12.06
C GLN A 402 11.55 1.96 -12.31
N ASP A 403 11.45 1.51 -13.55
CA ASP A 403 11.85 0.15 -13.88
C ASP A 403 12.50 0.06 -15.27
N GLU A 404 13.33 -0.97 -15.44
CA GLU A 404 13.87 -1.36 -16.74
C GLU A 404 14.14 -2.87 -16.83
N TYR A 405 14.28 -3.38 -18.06
CA TYR A 405 14.68 -4.77 -18.29
C TYR A 405 16.15 -4.99 -17.93
N VAL A 406 16.46 -6.15 -17.34
CA VAL A 406 17.84 -6.54 -17.02
C VAL A 406 18.41 -7.41 -18.13
N ASP A 407 19.65 -7.11 -18.55
CA ASP A 407 20.30 -7.82 -19.65
C ASP A 407 20.70 -9.24 -19.27
N PHE A 408 20.35 -10.21 -20.11
CA PHE A 408 20.88 -11.57 -20.04
C PHE A 408 22.35 -11.59 -20.52
N VAL A 409 23.23 -12.19 -19.73
CA VAL A 409 24.68 -12.24 -20.01
C VAL A 409 25.08 -13.60 -20.58
N ASP A 410 24.91 -14.65 -19.79
CA ASP A 410 25.29 -16.01 -20.13
C ASP A 410 24.65 -17.04 -19.17
N TYR A 411 25.02 -18.30 -19.34
CA TYR A 411 24.68 -19.38 -18.40
C TYR A 411 25.86 -19.68 -17.48
N LYS A 412 25.58 -19.85 -16.19
CA LYS A 412 26.54 -20.37 -15.20
C LYS A 412 26.00 -21.67 -14.60
N GLY A 413 26.44 -22.80 -15.16
CA GLY A 413 25.78 -24.08 -14.87
C GLY A 413 24.37 -24.09 -15.44
N ASN A 414 23.37 -24.40 -14.61
CA ASN A 414 21.95 -24.40 -14.98
C ASN A 414 21.28 -23.03 -14.73
N ASN A 415 22.04 -22.01 -14.33
CA ASN A 415 21.49 -20.71 -13.98
C ASN A 415 21.66 -19.74 -15.15
N ALA A 416 20.62 -18.98 -15.45
CA ALA A 416 20.70 -17.80 -16.30
C ALA A 416 21.28 -16.64 -15.47
N ARG A 417 22.29 -15.95 -16.02
CA ARG A 417 22.95 -14.85 -15.33
C ARG A 417 22.60 -13.52 -15.99
N TYR A 418 22.19 -12.57 -15.18
CA TYR A 418 21.73 -11.25 -15.60
C TYR A 418 22.65 -10.15 -15.08
N ALA A 419 22.72 -9.02 -15.78
CA ALA A 419 23.48 -7.84 -15.40
C ALA A 419 22.63 -6.56 -15.51
N PHE A 420 22.59 -5.83 -14.41
CA PHE A 420 22.02 -4.50 -14.30
C PHE A 420 23.14 -3.47 -14.25
N ASN A 421 23.15 -2.56 -15.22
CA ASN A 421 24.21 -1.56 -15.39
C ASN A 421 23.97 -0.32 -14.52
N ILE A 422 24.32 -0.40 -13.24
CA ILE A 422 24.21 0.72 -12.30
C ILE A 422 24.98 1.97 -12.75
N ALA A 423 26.02 1.83 -13.57
CA ALA A 423 26.74 2.99 -14.10
C ALA A 423 25.91 3.81 -15.10
N ALA A 424 24.91 3.21 -15.75
CA ALA A 424 23.98 3.93 -16.62
C ALA A 424 23.04 4.85 -15.83
N LEU A 425 22.81 4.55 -14.55
CA LEU A 425 21.96 5.29 -13.64
C LEU A 425 22.73 6.32 -12.79
N ASP A 426 24.03 6.53 -13.01
CA ASP A 426 24.82 7.49 -12.25
C ASP A 426 24.24 8.91 -12.40
N PRO A 427 23.64 9.48 -11.33
CA PRO A 427 23.02 10.80 -11.39
C PRO A 427 24.06 11.91 -11.53
N PHE A 428 25.31 11.62 -11.18
CA PHE A 428 26.42 12.54 -11.26
C PHE A 428 27.26 12.36 -12.54
N ARG A 429 26.76 11.64 -13.55
CA ARG A 429 27.53 11.41 -14.79
C ARG A 429 28.04 12.74 -15.38
N PRO A 430 29.27 12.81 -15.93
CA PRO A 430 29.86 14.07 -16.39
C PRO A 430 28.94 14.82 -17.36
N TYR A 431 28.90 16.14 -17.20
CA TYR A 431 28.08 17.05 -18.03
C TYR A 431 26.56 16.89 -17.89
N ASN A 432 26.08 16.30 -16.80
CA ASN A 432 24.66 16.20 -16.49
C ASN A 432 24.39 16.73 -15.09
N CYS A 433 23.19 17.27 -14.92
CA CYS A 433 22.67 17.62 -13.61
C CYS A 433 21.88 16.44 -13.07
N PRO A 434 22.01 16.13 -11.77
CA PRO A 434 21.08 15.22 -11.11
C PRO A 434 19.64 15.68 -11.39
N GLU A 435 18.80 14.77 -11.87
CA GLU A 435 17.37 15.03 -12.12
C GLU A 435 16.52 14.77 -10.87
N MET A 436 17.15 14.29 -9.80
CA MET A 436 16.59 13.96 -8.49
C MET A 436 17.20 14.84 -7.40
N GLU A 437 16.59 14.84 -6.22
CA GLU A 437 17.18 15.47 -5.04
C GLU A 437 18.52 14.83 -4.66
N THR A 438 19.45 15.59 -4.08
CA THR A 438 20.75 15.08 -3.61
C THR A 438 21.05 15.66 -2.22
N GLU A 439 21.83 14.93 -1.43
CA GLU A 439 22.21 15.33 -0.07
C GLU A 439 23.69 15.66 0.03
N GLU A 440 24.01 16.79 0.67
CA GLU A 440 25.40 17.16 0.97
C GLU A 440 25.87 16.47 2.26
N VAL A 441 26.95 15.69 2.16
CA VAL A 441 27.56 14.95 3.27
C VAL A 441 29.00 15.43 3.49
N THR A 442 29.29 15.91 4.70
CA THR A 442 30.66 16.26 5.11
C THR A 442 31.31 15.09 5.84
N TYR A 443 32.36 14.52 5.26
CA TYR A 443 33.11 13.42 5.86
C TYR A 443 34.08 13.90 6.95
N VAL A 444 34.56 12.97 7.79
CA VAL A 444 35.53 13.25 8.86
C VAL A 444 36.84 13.87 8.33
N SER A 445 37.17 13.65 7.06
CA SER A 445 38.31 14.30 6.38
C SER A 445 38.12 15.80 6.16
N GLY A 446 36.89 16.32 6.31
CA GLY A 446 36.49 17.67 5.96
C GLY A 446 36.13 17.85 4.49
N GLU A 447 36.20 16.78 3.69
CA GLU A 447 35.73 16.77 2.30
C GLU A 447 34.20 16.74 2.28
N VAL A 448 33.64 17.48 1.34
CA VAL A 448 32.19 17.62 1.15
C VAL A 448 31.80 16.89 -0.12
N PHE A 449 30.82 16.01 -0.02
CA PHE A 449 30.30 15.21 -1.12
C PHE A 449 28.83 15.51 -1.32
N GLU A 450 28.37 15.39 -2.56
CA GLU A 450 26.96 15.21 -2.87
C GLU A 450 26.68 13.73 -3.03
N THR A 451 25.54 13.29 -2.47
CA THR A 451 25.15 11.90 -2.44
C THR A 451 23.73 11.73 -2.95
N ALA A 452 23.46 10.58 -3.57
CA ALA A 452 22.12 10.14 -3.94
C ALA A 452 21.96 8.69 -3.48
N GLN A 453 20.98 8.44 -2.62
CA GLN A 453 20.64 7.09 -2.17
C GLN A 453 19.70 6.45 -3.20
N MET A 454 20.06 5.26 -3.64
CA MET A 454 19.28 4.42 -4.53
C MET A 454 18.71 3.26 -3.74
N GLU A 455 17.44 2.95 -3.96
CA GLU A 455 16.81 1.72 -3.51
C GLU A 455 16.43 0.91 -4.74
N PHE A 456 16.69 -0.39 -4.74
CA PHE A 456 16.36 -1.23 -5.89
C PHE A 456 16.10 -2.69 -5.55
N LEU A 457 15.31 -3.35 -6.40
CA LEU A 457 15.03 -4.78 -6.32
C LEU A 457 14.86 -5.37 -7.72
N PHE A 458 14.93 -6.69 -7.82
CA PHE A 458 14.66 -7.37 -9.07
C PHE A 458 13.30 -8.06 -9.02
N THR A 459 12.64 -8.18 -10.16
CA THR A 459 11.51 -9.09 -10.33
C THR A 459 11.79 -10.03 -11.47
N VAL A 460 11.53 -11.32 -11.27
CA VAL A 460 11.57 -12.33 -12.32
C VAL A 460 10.21 -12.98 -12.39
N ASN A 461 9.50 -12.78 -13.50
CA ASN A 461 8.11 -13.21 -13.63
C ASN A 461 7.30 -12.74 -12.40
N GLY A 462 7.50 -11.50 -11.95
CA GLY A 462 6.75 -10.91 -10.84
C GLY A 462 7.17 -11.33 -9.44
N VAL A 463 8.00 -12.36 -9.32
CA VAL A 463 8.54 -12.75 -8.03
C VAL A 463 9.66 -11.79 -7.68
N MET A 464 9.51 -11.10 -6.55
CA MET A 464 10.52 -10.18 -6.04
C MET A 464 11.78 -10.91 -5.60
N ALA A 465 12.92 -10.30 -5.89
CA ALA A 465 14.26 -10.73 -5.54
C ALA A 465 15.00 -9.55 -4.90
N GLY A 466 15.14 -9.61 -3.58
CA GLY A 466 15.88 -8.66 -2.74
C GLY A 466 16.91 -9.37 -1.86
N PRO A 467 17.60 -8.63 -0.96
CA PRO A 467 18.48 -9.22 0.04
C PRO A 467 17.72 -10.13 1.00
N GLU A 468 16.48 -9.76 1.34
CA GLU A 468 15.50 -10.58 2.02
C GLU A 468 14.14 -10.49 1.29
N SER A 469 13.21 -11.40 1.62
CA SER A 469 11.89 -11.40 1.02
C SER A 469 11.13 -10.12 1.38
N GLY A 470 10.73 -9.34 0.38
CA GLY A 470 10.00 -8.08 0.58
C GLY A 470 10.87 -6.90 0.98
N THR A 471 12.20 -7.02 0.89
CA THR A 471 13.13 -5.90 1.07
C THR A 471 13.81 -5.54 -0.25
N TRP A 472 14.45 -4.38 -0.30
CA TRP A 472 15.25 -3.90 -1.42
C TRP A 472 16.71 -3.79 -1.03
N PHE A 473 17.58 -3.82 -2.04
CA PHE A 473 18.98 -3.43 -1.92
C PHE A 473 19.09 -1.90 -1.85
N THR A 474 20.18 -1.41 -1.28
CA THR A 474 20.51 0.02 -1.31
C THR A 474 21.81 0.29 -2.08
N GLY A 475 21.97 1.51 -2.57
CA GLY A 475 23.16 1.95 -3.26
C GLY A 475 23.43 3.42 -3.00
N THR A 476 24.67 3.79 -2.74
CA THR A 476 25.05 5.20 -2.61
C THR A 476 25.84 5.63 -3.82
N PHE A 477 25.36 6.63 -4.56
CA PHE A 477 26.17 7.35 -5.54
C PHE A 477 26.79 8.57 -4.86
N GLU A 478 28.07 8.82 -5.13
CA GLU A 478 28.76 9.98 -4.54
C GLU A 478 29.60 10.73 -5.58
N ASP A 479 29.56 12.06 -5.46
CA ASP A 479 30.48 12.96 -6.15
C ASP A 479 31.03 14.03 -5.19
N TYR A 480 32.15 14.64 -5.57
CA TYR A 480 32.60 15.83 -4.88
C TYR A 480 31.55 16.95 -5.04
N ALA A 481 31.25 17.66 -3.94
CA ALA A 481 30.34 18.80 -3.97
C ALA A 481 30.87 19.96 -4.83
N ASP A 482 32.19 20.04 -5.05
CA ASP A 482 32.84 21.04 -5.91
C ASP A 482 33.28 20.46 -7.28
N ASN A 483 32.45 19.61 -7.89
CA ASN A 483 32.77 19.05 -9.21
C ASN A 483 32.55 20.07 -10.35
N THR A 484 33.65 20.62 -10.86
CA THR A 484 33.67 21.54 -12.00
C THR A 484 32.91 21.07 -13.27
N PHE A 485 32.83 19.77 -13.54
CA PHE A 485 32.07 19.25 -14.70
C PHE A 485 30.55 19.40 -14.50
N ARG A 486 30.08 19.23 -13.26
CA ARG A 486 28.69 19.47 -12.88
C ARG A 486 28.41 20.97 -12.80
N ASP A 487 29.24 21.74 -12.12
CA ASP A 487 29.04 23.19 -11.93
C ASP A 487 28.98 23.97 -13.25
N THR A 488 29.70 23.50 -14.27
CA THR A 488 29.66 24.12 -15.62
C THR A 488 28.40 23.76 -16.41
N SER A 489 27.74 22.66 -16.04
CA SER A 489 26.57 22.12 -16.76
C SER A 489 25.25 22.41 -16.01
N CYS A 490 25.33 22.74 -14.72
CA CYS A 490 24.22 22.96 -13.79
C CYS A 490 24.24 24.39 -13.23
N PRO A 491 23.88 25.39 -14.05
CA PRO A 491 23.96 26.81 -13.69
C PRO A 491 22.87 27.28 -12.71
#